data_AF-A0A951J1X1-F1
#
_entry.id   AF-A0A951J1X1-F1
#
_cell.length_a   1.000
_cell.length_b   1.000
_cell.length_c   1.000
_cell.angle_alpha   90.00
_cell.angle_beta   90.00
_cell.angle_gamma   90.00
#
_symmetry.space_group_name_H-M   'P 1'
#
loop_
_entity.id
_entity.type
_entity.pdbx_description
1 polymer ?
#
loop_
_entity_poly.entity_id
_entity_poly.type
_entity_poly.pdbx_seq_one_letter_code
_entity_poly.pdbx_strand_id
1 'polypeptide(L)'
;MIKSIESEKILIFMLIACLCLGSCATEEPVDNQLSACETSDALSQLTWLKEQYELMKDTPESGIILYQFNSREVIEIQSPLMSSTNQSQYYCDGTKLDFDAPEIFQDFLANRVEVKILHGVNLWGR
;
A
#
# COMPACT_ATOMS: atom_id res chain seq x y z
N MET A 1 35.95 -49.83 42.40
CA MET A 1 35.06 -48.88 43.11
C MET A 1 35.54 -47.48 42.76
N ILE A 2 35.04 -46.89 41.67
CA ILE A 2 35.54 -45.61 41.15
C ILE A 2 34.32 -44.69 40.93
N LYS A 3 34.28 -43.68 41.80
CA LYS A 3 33.63 -42.36 41.74
C LYS A 3 32.57 -42.13 40.65
N SER A 4 31.33 -42.09 41.10
CA SER A 4 30.18 -41.43 40.46
C SER A 4 29.99 -40.06 41.11
N ILE A 5 30.81 -39.06 40.74
CA ILE A 5 30.62 -37.65 41.16
C ILE A 5 31.36 -36.78 40.14
N GLU A 6 30.70 -36.30 39.07
CA GLU A 6 31.13 -35.07 38.35
C GLU A 6 30.25 -34.62 37.15
N SER A 7 29.17 -35.32 36.80
CA SER A 7 28.37 -34.92 35.61
C SER A 7 27.27 -33.87 35.85
N GLU A 8 26.98 -33.46 37.08
CA GLU A 8 25.83 -32.58 37.37
C GLU A 8 26.13 -31.08 37.33
N LYS A 9 27.40 -30.67 37.31
CA LYS A 9 27.78 -29.24 37.31
C LYS A 9 27.92 -28.62 35.92
N ILE A 10 27.99 -29.44 34.88
CA ILE A 10 28.20 -28.95 33.50
C ILE A 10 26.87 -28.51 32.86
N LEU A 11 25.73 -29.07 33.28
CA LEU A 11 24.43 -28.75 32.69
C LEU A 11 23.89 -27.37 33.10
N ILE A 12 24.28 -26.86 34.26
CA ILE A 12 23.80 -25.56 34.78
C ILE A 12 24.53 -24.38 34.13
N PHE A 13 25.78 -24.56 33.69
CA PHE A 13 26.56 -23.47 33.08
C PHE A 13 26.14 -23.15 31.63
N MET A 14 25.47 -24.07 30.92
CA MET A 14 24.98 -23.82 29.55
C MET A 14 23.64 -23.07 29.48
N LEU A 15 22.88 -22.99 30.58
CA LEU A 15 21.56 -22.34 30.58
C LEU A 15 21.61 -20.82 30.76
N ILE A 16 22.76 -20.26 31.15
CA ILE A 16 22.91 -18.83 31.48
C ILE A 16 23.40 -18.00 30.28
N ALA A 17 23.91 -18.64 29.22
CA ALA A 17 24.48 -17.95 28.06
C ALA A 17 23.47 -17.50 26.98
N CYS A 18 22.17 -17.78 27.12
CA CYS A 18 21.15 -17.47 26.09
C CYS A 18 20.33 -16.19 26.35
N LEU A 19 20.63 -15.40 27.37
CA LEU A 19 19.81 -14.25 27.77
C LEU A 19 20.32 -12.87 27.31
N CYS A 20 21.26 -12.82 26.36
CA CYS A 20 21.85 -11.56 25.86
C CYS A 20 21.59 -11.30 24.37
N LEU A 21 20.35 -11.48 23.90
CA LEU A 21 19.86 -10.79 22.70
C LEU A 21 18.94 -9.66 23.12
N GLY A 22 19.56 -8.67 23.76
CA GLY A 22 18.94 -7.38 24.03
C GLY A 22 18.67 -6.66 22.72
N SER A 23 17.38 -6.38 22.51
CA SER A 23 16.87 -5.20 21.83
C SER A 23 17.40 -4.94 20.42
N CYS A 24 16.92 -5.72 19.45
CA CYS A 24 16.54 -5.08 18.20
C CYS A 24 15.38 -4.15 18.55
N ALA A 25 15.67 -2.88 18.79
CA ALA A 25 14.73 -1.84 18.42
C ALA A 25 14.57 -1.99 16.91
N THR A 26 13.63 -2.82 16.49
CA THR A 26 12.99 -2.62 15.21
C THR A 26 12.33 -1.27 15.39
N GLU A 27 13.02 -0.22 14.94
CA GLU A 27 12.33 0.95 14.45
C GLU A 27 11.39 0.38 13.38
N GLU A 28 10.17 0.05 13.81
CA GLU A 28 9.07 -0.07 12.85
C GLU A 28 9.17 1.23 12.05
N PRO A 29 9.27 1.18 10.71
CA PRO A 29 9.13 2.38 9.94
C PRO A 29 7.77 2.92 10.37
N VAL A 30 7.81 4.01 11.12
CA VAL A 30 6.65 4.74 11.54
C VAL A 30 6.03 5.19 10.22
N ASP A 31 5.10 4.39 9.72
CA ASP A 31 4.22 4.71 8.61
C ASP A 31 3.19 5.71 9.13
N ASN A 32 3.68 6.81 9.72
CA ASN A 32 2.92 8.02 9.97
C ASN A 32 3.01 8.93 8.74
N GLN A 33 3.20 8.38 7.54
CA GLN A 33 2.56 8.99 6.39
C GLN A 33 1.10 8.60 6.47
N LEU A 34 0.36 9.36 7.28
CA LEU A 34 -1.08 9.54 7.13
C LEU A 34 -1.38 9.48 5.64
N SER A 35 -2.07 8.42 5.22
CA SER A 35 -2.26 8.11 3.82
C SER A 35 -3.02 9.28 3.20
N ALA A 36 -2.32 10.10 2.43
CA ALA A 36 -2.80 11.44 2.07
C ALA A 36 -4.10 11.37 1.24
N CYS A 37 -4.37 10.22 0.61
CA CYS A 37 -5.56 10.00 -0.20
C CYS A 37 -6.84 9.75 0.61
N GLU A 38 -6.76 9.17 1.81
CA GLU A 38 -7.95 8.90 2.63
C GLU A 38 -8.55 10.17 3.26
N THR A 39 -7.77 11.26 3.28
CA THR A 39 -8.27 12.52 3.78
C THR A 39 -9.50 12.96 2.97
N SER A 40 -10.45 13.60 3.64
CA SER A 40 -11.67 14.09 2.99
C SER A 40 -11.41 15.05 1.81
N ASP A 41 -10.18 15.55 1.70
CA ASP A 41 -9.77 16.62 0.81
C ASP A 41 -8.53 16.26 -0.03
N ALA A 42 -8.34 14.98 -0.37
CA ALA A 42 -7.22 14.51 -1.18
C ALA A 42 -7.01 15.32 -2.47
N LEU A 43 -8.10 15.78 -3.11
CA LEU A 43 -8.06 16.64 -4.29
C LEU A 43 -7.40 18.01 -4.04
N SER A 44 -7.49 18.57 -2.82
CA SER A 44 -6.85 19.84 -2.48
C SER A 44 -5.42 19.67 -1.97
N GLN A 45 -5.12 18.54 -1.33
CA GLN A 45 -3.83 18.27 -0.69
C GLN A 45 -2.78 17.72 -1.67
N LEU A 46 -3.22 17.00 -2.71
CA LEU A 46 -2.34 16.41 -3.70
C LEU A 46 -2.30 17.29 -4.96
N THR A 47 -1.25 18.10 -5.10
CA THR A 47 -1.09 19.03 -6.24
C THR A 47 -1.22 18.34 -7.59
N TRP A 48 -0.57 17.17 -7.75
CA TRP A 48 -0.62 16.40 -9.00
C TRP A 48 -2.05 15.93 -9.32
N LEU A 49 -2.82 15.56 -8.29
CA LEU A 49 -4.18 15.07 -8.45
C LEU A 49 -5.12 16.21 -8.80
N LYS A 50 -4.91 17.39 -8.20
CA LYS A 50 -5.63 18.61 -8.55
C LYS A 50 -5.47 18.97 -10.02
N GLU A 51 -4.25 18.86 -10.55
CA GLU A 51 -4.00 19.11 -11.98
C GLU A 51 -4.78 18.14 -12.86
N GLN A 52 -4.81 16.86 -12.53
CA GLN A 52 -5.62 15.87 -13.25
C GLN A 52 -7.12 16.18 -13.15
N TYR A 53 -7.60 16.52 -11.95
CA TYR A 53 -8.98 16.93 -11.71
C TYR A 53 -9.38 18.13 -12.60
N GLU A 54 -8.57 19.19 -12.65
CA GLU A 54 -8.87 20.38 -13.45
C GLU A 54 -8.97 20.06 -14.96
N LEU A 55 -8.24 19.06 -15.44
CA LEU A 55 -8.29 18.62 -16.84
C LEU A 55 -9.59 17.86 -17.17
N MET A 56 -10.22 17.22 -16.18
CA MET A 56 -11.34 16.30 -16.40
C MET A 56 -12.66 16.74 -15.75
N LYS A 57 -12.68 17.76 -14.89
CA LYS A 57 -13.86 18.18 -14.10
C LYS A 57 -15.12 18.46 -14.93
N ASP A 58 -14.93 18.86 -16.20
CA ASP A 58 -16.00 19.18 -17.14
C ASP A 58 -16.24 18.03 -18.16
N THR A 59 -15.54 16.91 -18.02
CA THR A 59 -15.70 15.72 -18.86
C THR A 59 -16.86 14.87 -18.32
N PRO A 60 -17.95 14.70 -19.09
CA PRO A 60 -19.05 13.83 -18.71
C PRO A 60 -18.54 12.41 -18.48
N GLU A 61 -19.15 11.71 -17.52
CA GLU A 61 -18.85 10.31 -17.26
C GLU A 61 -17.35 10.10 -16.97
N SER A 62 -16.77 10.89 -16.06
CA SER A 62 -15.40 10.72 -15.58
C SER A 62 -15.39 10.49 -14.07
N GLY A 63 -14.28 9.99 -13.53
CA GLY A 63 -14.16 9.63 -12.12
C GLY A 63 -12.73 9.63 -11.60
N ILE A 64 -12.54 10.06 -10.35
CA ILE A 64 -11.30 9.84 -9.59
C ILE A 64 -11.66 8.95 -8.42
N ILE A 65 -11.14 7.72 -8.43
CA ILE A 65 -11.54 6.68 -7.49
C ILE A 65 -10.36 6.27 -6.64
N LEU A 66 -10.57 6.17 -5.33
CA LEU A 66 -9.60 5.64 -4.38
C LEU A 66 -9.89 4.16 -4.14
N TYR A 67 -8.89 3.32 -4.37
CA TYR A 67 -8.90 1.90 -4.09
C TYR A 67 -7.85 1.52 -3.05
N GLN A 68 -8.12 0.42 -2.35
CA GLN A 68 -7.14 -0.34 -1.59
C GLN A 68 -6.71 -1.54 -2.44
N PHE A 69 -5.40 -1.71 -2.65
CA PHE A 69 -4.82 -2.85 -3.35
C PHE A 69 -3.47 -3.22 -2.73
N ASN A 70 -3.26 -4.49 -2.39
CA ASN A 70 -2.03 -4.97 -1.73
C ASN A 70 -1.59 -4.12 -0.53
N SER A 71 -2.55 -3.79 0.34
CA SER A 71 -2.35 -2.93 1.53
C SER A 71 -1.81 -1.54 1.23
N ARG A 72 -1.97 -1.05 -0.01
CA ARG A 72 -1.69 0.34 -0.41
C ARG A 72 -2.90 1.02 -1.01
N GLU A 73 -2.95 2.33 -0.86
CA GLU A 73 -3.91 3.19 -1.54
C GLU A 73 -3.48 3.45 -2.98
N VAL A 74 -4.44 3.35 -3.89
CA VAL A 74 -4.26 3.55 -5.32
C VAL A 74 -5.37 4.46 -5.83
N ILE A 75 -5.00 5.57 -6.45
CA ILE A 75 -5.92 6.45 -7.17
C ILE A 75 -6.00 5.96 -8.61
N GLU A 76 -7.23 5.74 -9.10
CA GLU A 76 -7.52 5.49 -10.50
C GLU A 76 -8.26 6.69 -11.10
N ILE A 77 -7.78 7.18 -12.24
CA ILE A 77 -8.43 8.24 -13.00
C ILE A 77 -9.16 7.62 -14.18
N GLN A 78 -10.47 7.80 -14.23
CA GLN A 78 -11.33 7.21 -15.24
C GLN A 78 -11.92 8.32 -16.11
N SER A 79 -11.74 8.22 -17.42
CA SER A 79 -12.34 9.17 -18.36
C SER A 79 -12.50 8.53 -19.74
N PRO A 80 -13.59 8.82 -20.46
CA PRO A 80 -13.79 8.34 -21.83
C PRO A 80 -12.76 8.88 -22.82
N LEU A 81 -12.01 9.93 -22.42
CA LEU A 81 -10.93 10.52 -23.22
C LEU A 81 -9.59 9.79 -23.07
N MET A 82 -9.47 8.85 -22.12
CA MET A 82 -8.23 8.13 -21.86
C MET A 82 -8.09 6.89 -22.78
N SER A 83 -6.83 6.57 -23.13
CA SER A 83 -6.45 5.47 -24.02
C SER A 83 -7.00 4.11 -23.54
N SER A 84 -7.30 3.21 -24.48
CA SER A 84 -7.78 1.84 -24.24
C SER A 84 -6.82 0.96 -23.44
N THR A 85 -5.58 1.40 -23.21
CA THR A 85 -4.67 0.75 -22.27
C THR A 85 -5.07 0.98 -20.81
N ASN A 86 -5.90 1.98 -20.50
CA ASN A 86 -6.58 2.23 -19.23
C ASN A 86 -5.71 2.23 -17.96
N GLN A 87 -4.40 2.37 -18.13
CA GLN A 87 -3.45 2.40 -17.03
C GLN A 87 -3.26 3.84 -16.54
N SER A 88 -4.17 4.24 -15.66
CA SER A 88 -4.26 5.55 -15.03
C SER A 88 -4.32 5.39 -13.51
N GLN A 89 -3.62 4.39 -13.00
CA GLN A 89 -3.50 4.10 -11.57
C GLN A 89 -2.19 4.67 -11.03
N TYR A 90 -2.29 5.33 -9.88
CA TYR A 90 -1.20 6.05 -9.22
C TYR A 90 -1.24 5.76 -7.72
N TYR A 91 -0.08 5.71 -7.08
CA TYR A 91 -0.01 5.84 -5.62
C TYR A 91 -0.32 7.30 -5.21
N CYS A 92 -0.58 7.53 -3.93
CA CYS A 92 -0.91 8.85 -3.40
C CYS A 92 0.16 9.92 -3.63
N ASP A 93 1.42 9.50 -3.71
CA ASP A 93 2.56 10.38 -4.02
C ASP A 93 2.62 10.80 -5.50
N GLY A 94 1.74 10.27 -6.35
CA GLY A 94 1.69 10.52 -7.78
C GLY A 94 2.56 9.57 -8.60
N THR A 95 3.23 8.60 -7.97
CA THR A 95 3.97 7.56 -8.68
C THR A 95 2.98 6.69 -9.47
N LYS A 96 3.14 6.65 -10.79
CA LYS A 96 2.32 5.82 -11.67
C LYS A 96 2.61 4.33 -11.41
N LEU A 97 1.55 3.52 -11.30
CA LEU A 97 1.71 2.07 -11.23
C LEU A 97 2.08 1.53 -12.62
N ASP A 98 3.05 0.62 -12.63
CA ASP A 98 3.43 -0.15 -13.80
C ASP A 98 2.56 -1.40 -13.89
N PHE A 99 1.75 -1.46 -14.93
CA PHE A 99 0.88 -2.58 -15.24
C PHE A 99 1.18 -3.13 -16.65
N ASP A 100 2.40 -2.97 -17.14
CA ASP A 100 2.83 -3.49 -18.45
C ASP A 100 2.69 -5.02 -18.54
N ALA A 101 2.80 -5.71 -17.40
CA ALA A 101 2.53 -7.14 -17.28
C ALA A 101 1.00 -7.40 -17.14
N PRO A 102 0.37 -8.11 -18.09
CA PRO A 102 -1.08 -8.35 -18.05
C PRO A 102 -1.56 -9.01 -16.76
N GLU A 103 -0.78 -9.92 -16.18
CA GLU A 103 -1.11 -10.60 -14.94
C GLU A 103 -1.27 -9.65 -13.74
N ILE A 104 -0.44 -8.61 -13.66
CA ILE A 104 -0.50 -7.63 -12.57
C ILE A 104 -1.74 -6.75 -12.72
N PHE A 105 -2.05 -6.35 -13.96
CA PHE A 105 -3.27 -5.58 -14.21
C PHE A 105 -4.52 -6.38 -13.87
N GLN A 106 -4.59 -7.66 -14.29
CA GLN A 106 -5.73 -8.52 -13.96
C GLN A 106 -5.86 -8.75 -12.45
N ASP A 107 -4.73 -8.89 -11.73
CA ASP A 107 -4.73 -8.98 -10.27
C ASP A 107 -5.29 -7.71 -9.63
N PHE A 108 -4.88 -6.53 -10.11
CA PHE A 108 -5.45 -5.26 -9.67
C PHE A 108 -6.97 -5.18 -9.90
N LEU A 109 -7.45 -5.54 -11.09
CA LEU A 109 -8.89 -5.55 -11.39
C LEU A 109 -9.66 -6.49 -10.44
N ALA A 110 -9.12 -7.67 -10.15
CA ALA A 110 -9.77 -8.70 -9.35
C ALA A 110 -9.76 -8.41 -7.85
N ASN A 111 -8.68 -7.82 -7.34
CA ASN A 111 -8.41 -7.73 -5.90
C ASN A 111 -8.45 -6.30 -5.33
N ARG A 112 -8.63 -5.27 -6.16
CA ARG A 112 -8.85 -3.91 -5.66
C ARG A 112 -10.16 -3.79 -4.87
N VAL A 113 -10.12 -2.98 -3.83
CA VAL A 113 -11.29 -2.65 -3.02
C VAL A 113 -11.60 -1.17 -3.14
N GLU A 114 -12.77 -0.79 -3.67
CA GLU A 114 -13.17 0.63 -3.68
C GLU A 114 -13.29 1.12 -2.24
N VAL A 115 -12.57 2.20 -1.93
CA VAL A 115 -12.62 2.89 -0.64
C VAL A 115 -13.56 4.08 -0.76
N LYS A 116 -13.37 4.91 -1.79
CA LYS A 116 -14.12 6.15 -1.98
C LYS A 116 -14.07 6.66 -3.41
N ILE A 117 -15.17 7.25 -3.87
CA ILE A 117 -15.19 8.09 -5.07
C ILE A 117 -14.80 9.51 -4.66
N LEU A 118 -13.65 10.00 -5.11
CA LEU A 118 -13.16 11.35 -4.82
C LEU A 118 -13.83 12.40 -5.71
N HIS A 119 -14.14 12.04 -6.96
CA HIS A 119 -14.89 12.87 -7.90
C HIS A 119 -15.63 12.02 -8.91
N GLY A 120 -16.78 12.51 -9.40
CA GLY A 120 -17.48 11.93 -10.53
C GLY A 120 -18.16 10.60 -10.23
N VAL A 121 -18.02 9.64 -11.15
CA VAL A 121 -18.63 8.30 -11.06
C VAL A 121 -17.59 7.20 -11.28
N ASN A 122 -17.77 6.04 -10.66
CA ASN A 122 -16.99 4.86 -11.01
C ASN A 122 -17.57 4.23 -12.28
N LEU A 123 -16.92 4.45 -13.42
CA LEU A 123 -17.32 3.96 -14.74
C LEU A 123 -17.14 2.45 -14.88
N TRP A 124 -16.09 1.92 -14.25
CA TRP A 124 -15.68 0.53 -14.48
C TRP A 124 -16.25 -0.41 -13.43
N GLY A 125 -16.68 0.13 -12.29
CA GLY A 125 -17.31 -0.61 -11.22
C GLY A 125 -16.47 -1.80 -10.74
N ARG A 126 -17.12 -2.66 -9.95
CA ARG A 126 -16.76 -4.06 -9.84
C ARG A 126 -17.78 -4.88 -10.61
#